data_AF-A0A4R5CL72-F1
#
_entry.id   AF-A0A4R5CL72-F1
#
_cell.length_a   1.000
_cell.length_b   1.000
_cell.length_c   1.000
_cell.angle_alpha   90.00
_cell.angle_beta   90.00
_cell.angle_gamma   90.00
#
_symmetry.space_group_name_H-M   'P 1'
#
loop_
_entity.id
_entity.type
_entity.pdbx_description
1 polymer ?
#
loop_
_entity_poly.entity_id
_entity_poly.type
_entity_poly.pdbx_seq_one_letter_code
_entity_poly.pdbx_strand_id
1 'polypeptide(L)'
;MFEYDGNNLITRINSSRSSQIYIKYKYDKKGRLSEKYCCDENISNAKIIEKYLYQNDKIVKLNYAEESYADQKMINYTISYAYKYDSNKNWIEIIKTVDGVELFKWIREIEYY
;
A
#
# COMPACT_ATOMS: atom_id res chain seq x y z
N MET A 1 12.54 -13.55 -9.04
CA MET A 1 13.49 -13.73 -7.91
C MET A 1 12.90 -13.04 -6.68
N PHE A 2 13.14 -13.58 -5.49
CA PHE A 2 12.68 -13.00 -4.23
C PHE A 2 13.84 -12.93 -3.24
N GLU A 3 13.98 -11.82 -2.54
CA GLU A 3 14.99 -11.58 -1.51
C GLU A 3 14.31 -11.25 -0.19
N TYR A 4 14.81 -11.84 0.89
CA TYR A 4 14.21 -11.73 2.21
C TYR A 4 15.25 -11.29 3.26
N ASP A 5 14.79 -10.57 4.28
CA ASP A 5 15.51 -10.30 5.52
C ASP A 5 14.67 -10.87 6.68
N GLY A 6 15.14 -11.98 7.25
CA GLY A 6 14.31 -12.81 8.13
C GLY A 6 13.03 -13.27 7.42
N ASN A 7 11.87 -12.93 7.99
CA ASN A 7 10.55 -13.26 7.43
C ASN A 7 10.00 -12.18 6.49
N ASN A 8 10.72 -11.06 6.29
CA ASN A 8 10.24 -9.93 5.50
C ASN A 8 10.76 -10.01 4.07
N LEU A 9 9.87 -9.91 3.09
CA LEU A 9 10.23 -9.84 1.67
C LEU A 9 10.78 -8.44 1.36
N ILE A 10 12.05 -8.28 1.04
CA ILE A 10 12.67 -6.96 0.80
C ILE A 10 12.70 -6.61 -0.69
N THR A 11 12.94 -7.59 -1.56
CA THR A 11 12.95 -7.39 -3.01
C THR A 11 12.19 -8.49 -3.73
N ARG A 12 11.40 -8.11 -4.72
CA ARG A 12 10.81 -9.02 -5.71
C ARG A 12 11.19 -8.53 -7.10
N ILE A 13 11.83 -9.40 -7.88
CA ILE A 13 12.14 -9.15 -9.29
C ILE A 13 11.24 -10.02 -10.15
N ASN A 14 10.41 -9.37 -10.95
CA ASN A 14 9.61 -10.02 -11.99
C ASN A 14 10.30 -9.79 -13.34
N SER A 15 10.87 -10.85 -13.91
CA SER A 15 11.55 -10.79 -15.20
C SER A 15 10.63 -11.33 -16.28
N SER A 16 10.49 -10.56 -17.37
CA SER A 16 9.95 -11.01 -18.65
C SER A 16 11.09 -11.10 -19.68
N ARG A 17 10.82 -11.57 -20.91
CA ARG A 17 11.84 -11.66 -21.96
C ARG A 17 12.45 -10.30 -22.34
N SER A 18 11.76 -9.20 -22.10
CA SER A 18 12.15 -7.85 -22.56
C SER A 18 12.29 -6.81 -21.44
N SER A 19 11.94 -7.14 -20.20
CA SER A 19 12.01 -6.19 -19.09
C SER A 19 12.14 -6.88 -17.74
N GLN A 20 12.73 -6.18 -16.78
CA GLN A 20 12.74 -6.56 -15.38
C GLN A 20 12.01 -5.49 -14.58
N ILE A 21 11.09 -5.92 -13.73
CA ILE A 21 10.37 -5.07 -12.78
C ILE A 21 10.90 -5.39 -11.40
N TYR A 22 11.46 -4.38 -10.75
CA TYR A 22 11.95 -4.46 -9.39
C TYR A 22 10.91 -3.86 -8.45
N ILE A 23 10.56 -4.62 -7.42
CA ILE A 23 9.66 -4.17 -6.36
C ILE A 23 10.43 -4.28 -5.05
N LYS A 24 10.53 -3.18 -4.32
CA LYS A 24 11.23 -3.10 -3.03
C LYS A 24 10.26 -2.75 -1.92
N TYR A 25 10.45 -3.35 -0.77
CA TYR A 25 9.58 -3.22 0.38
C TYR A 25 10.40 -2.77 1.59
N LYS A 26 9.82 -1.91 2.40
CA LYS A 26 10.35 -1.56 3.73
C LYS A 26 9.28 -1.80 4.78
N TYR A 27 9.74 -2.13 5.98
CA TYR A 27 8.89 -2.47 7.10
C TYR A 27 9.18 -1.54 8.26
N ASP A 28 8.17 -1.29 9.09
CA ASP A 28 8.36 -0.56 10.34
C ASP A 28 8.91 -1.48 11.45
N LYS A 29 9.14 -0.89 12.63
CA LYS A 29 9.67 -1.61 13.80
C LYS A 29 8.75 -2.74 14.32
N LYS A 30 7.47 -2.75 13.93
CA LYS A 30 6.52 -3.82 14.25
C LYS A 30 6.46 -4.89 13.15
N GLY A 31 7.29 -4.80 12.10
CA GLY A 31 7.27 -5.71 10.96
C GLY A 31 6.10 -5.50 10.00
N ARG A 32 5.41 -4.35 10.05
CA ARG A 32 4.33 -4.02 9.11
C ARG A 32 4.92 -3.31 7.89
N LEU A 33 4.38 -3.56 6.69
CA LEU A 33 4.82 -2.89 5.46
C LEU A 33 4.63 -1.37 5.59
N SER A 34 5.71 -0.61 5.59
CA SER A 34 5.68 0.85 5.73
C SER A 34 5.82 1.55 4.38
N GLU A 35 6.63 0.99 3.47
CA GLU A 35 6.87 1.57 2.15
C GLU A 35 6.98 0.47 1.10
N LYS A 36 6.48 0.75 -0.11
CA LYS A 36 6.69 -0.09 -1.30
C LYS A 36 7.07 0.79 -2.49
N TYR A 37 8.05 0.32 -3.24
CA TYR A 37 8.62 1.00 -4.39
C TYR A 37 8.60 0.06 -5.59
N CYS A 38 8.13 0.54 -6.73
CA CYS A 38 8.20 -0.11 -8.04
C CYS A 38 8.58 0.97 -9.05
N CYS A 39 9.09 0.73 -10.25
CA CYS A 39 9.35 -0.54 -10.90
C CYS A 39 10.80 -0.59 -11.38
N ASP A 40 11.68 0.12 -10.68
CA ASP A 40 13.07 0.34 -11.03
C ASP A 40 13.99 -0.29 -9.99
N GLU A 41 15.16 -0.72 -10.44
CA GLU A 41 16.17 -1.29 -9.56
C GLU A 41 16.60 -0.28 -8.48
N ASN A 42 16.65 1.02 -8.79
CA ASN A 42 16.92 2.05 -7.80
C ASN A 42 15.63 2.66 -7.24
N ILE A 43 15.51 2.67 -5.91
CA ILE A 43 14.36 3.25 -5.18
C ILE A 43 14.15 4.73 -5.57
N SER A 44 15.23 5.46 -5.82
CA SER A 44 15.16 6.88 -6.19
C SER A 44 14.49 7.12 -7.55
N ASN A 45 14.44 6.09 -8.41
CA ASN A 45 13.82 6.12 -9.74
C ASN A 45 12.47 5.37 -9.73
N ALA A 46 11.90 5.10 -8.56
CA ALA A 46 10.64 4.40 -8.45
C ALA A 46 9.51 5.17 -9.15
N LYS A 47 8.90 4.52 -10.14
CA LYS A 47 7.71 4.95 -10.87
C LYS A 47 6.42 4.86 -10.04
N ILE A 48 6.40 4.03 -9.00
CA ILE A 48 5.28 3.89 -8.07
C ILE A 48 5.84 3.85 -6.66
N ILE A 49 5.27 4.69 -5.79
CA ILE A 49 5.64 4.80 -4.39
C ILE A 49 4.37 4.70 -3.55
N GLU A 50 4.35 3.75 -2.62
CA GLU A 50 3.29 3.57 -1.64
C GLU A 50 3.89 3.76 -0.26
N LYS A 51 3.38 4.71 0.53
CA LYS A 51 3.78 4.92 1.93
C LYS A 51 2.57 4.80 2.86
N TYR A 52 2.63 3.83 3.75
CA TYR A 52 1.55 3.45 4.65
C TYR A 52 1.72 4.08 6.02
N LEU A 53 0.67 4.74 6.51
CA LEU A 53 0.59 5.22 7.88
C LEU A 53 -0.40 4.37 8.66
N TYR A 54 0.04 3.96 9.85
CA TYR A 54 -0.73 3.11 10.73
C TYR A 54 -1.10 3.83 12.02
N GLN A 55 -2.32 3.61 12.49
CA GLN A 55 -2.78 3.97 13.83
C GLN A 55 -3.49 2.77 14.43
N ASN A 56 -3.15 2.40 15.67
CA ASN A 56 -3.73 1.23 16.35
C ASN A 56 -3.71 -0.04 15.48
N ASP A 57 -2.57 -0.28 14.83
CA ASP A 57 -2.32 -1.43 13.95
C ASP A 57 -3.22 -1.53 12.71
N LYS A 58 -3.84 -0.41 12.31
CA LYS A 58 -4.65 -0.29 11.08
C LYS A 58 -4.08 0.79 10.18
N ILE A 59 -4.16 0.59 8.86
CA ILE A 59 -3.76 1.60 7.88
C ILE A 59 -4.81 2.72 7.92
N VAL A 60 -4.41 3.95 8.24
CA VAL A 60 -5.31 5.12 8.23
C VAL A 60 -5.07 6.01 7.02
N LYS A 61 -3.86 5.96 6.45
CA LYS A 61 -3.48 6.74 5.28
C LYS A 61 -2.51 5.97 4.41
N LEU A 62 -2.66 6.11 3.09
CA LEU A 62 -1.69 5.72 2.09
C LEU A 62 -1.35 6.98 1.27
N ASN A 63 -0.09 7.43 1.32
CA ASN A 63 0.40 8.39 0.33
C ASN A 63 0.86 7.56 -0.87
N TYR A 64 0.12 7.68 -1.97
CA TYR A 64 0.38 6.97 -3.21
C TYR A 64 0.95 7.96 -4.22
N ALA A 65 2.00 7.57 -4.93
CA ALA A 65 2.50 8.35 -6.04
C ALA A 65 2.80 7.44 -7.21
N GLU A 66 2.47 7.89 -8.42
CA GLU A 66 2.76 7.16 -9.66
C GLU A 66 3.28 8.12 -10.74
N GLU A 67 4.17 7.61 -11.58
CA GLU A 67 4.67 8.32 -12.74
C GLU A 67 3.60 8.32 -13.83
N SER A 68 3.21 9.52 -14.24
CA SER A 68 2.32 9.76 -15.38
C SER A 68 2.93 9.20 -16.66
N TYR A 69 2.16 8.43 -17.41
CA TYR A 69 2.59 7.93 -18.72
C TYR A 69 2.82 9.07 -19.73
N ALA A 70 2.08 10.17 -19.60
CA ALA A 70 2.07 11.25 -20.59
C ALA A 70 3.31 12.14 -20.51
N ASP A 71 3.74 12.50 -19.29
CA ASP A 71 4.80 13.49 -19.07
C ASP A 71 5.88 13.05 -18.08
N GLN A 72 5.86 11.78 -17.64
CA GLN A 72 6.85 11.17 -16.75
C GLN A 72 7.03 11.92 -15.42
N LYS A 73 6.00 12.65 -14.99
CA LYS A 73 5.99 13.32 -13.69
C LYS A 73 5.28 12.47 -12.64
N MET A 74 5.75 12.56 -11.41
CA MET A 74 5.09 11.93 -10.27
C MET A 74 3.80 12.68 -9.92
N ILE A 75 2.67 12.00 -10.06
CA ILE A 75 1.37 12.42 -9.53
C ILE A 75 1.22 11.82 -8.14
N ASN A 76 0.75 12.62 -7.19
CA ASN A 76 0.57 12.22 -5.80
C ASN A 76 -0.91 12.21 -5.44
N TYR A 77 -1.30 11.18 -4.68
CA TYR A 77 -2.65 11.00 -4.17
C TYR A 77 -2.57 10.72 -2.67
N THR A 78 -3.50 11.30 -1.93
CA THR A 78 -3.73 10.99 -0.53
C THR A 78 -4.96 10.10 -0.42
N ILE A 79 -4.74 8.89 0.07
CA ILE A 79 -5.81 7.93 0.33
C ILE A 79 -5.97 7.82 1.83
N SER A 80 -7.18 8.04 2.34
CA SER A 80 -7.53 7.82 3.75
C SER A 80 -8.52 6.67 3.91
N TYR A 81 -8.43 6.02 5.06
CA TYR A 81 -9.28 4.89 5.42
C TYR A 81 -9.99 5.18 6.74
N ALA A 82 -11.32 5.13 6.72
CA ALA A 82 -12.15 5.22 7.91
C ALA A 82 -12.79 3.87 8.20
N TYR A 83 -12.86 3.51 9.48
CA TYR A 83 -13.36 2.21 9.92
C TYR A 83 -14.58 2.37 10.81
N LYS A 84 -15.64 1.60 10.56
CA LYS A 84 -16.75 1.44 11.51
C LYS A 84 -16.73 0.05 12.12
N TYR A 85 -17.25 -0.03 13.33
CA TYR A 85 -17.21 -1.23 14.15
C TYR A 85 -18.61 -1.60 14.62
N ASP A 86 -18.83 -2.89 14.82
CA ASP A 86 -20.00 -3.40 15.53
C ASP A 86 -19.84 -3.29 17.06
N SER A 87 -20.87 -3.72 17.79
CA SER A 87 -20.89 -3.78 19.25
C SER A 87 -19.81 -4.67 19.86
N ASN A 88 -19.30 -5.65 19.09
CA ASN A 88 -18.23 -6.56 19.48
C ASN A 88 -16.83 -6.05 19.11
N LYS A 89 -16.72 -4.79 18.65
CA LYS A 89 -15.48 -4.11 18.24
C LYS A 89 -14.80 -4.74 17.03
N ASN A 90 -15.49 -5.53 16.22
CA ASN A 90 -14.96 -5.97 14.93
C ASN A 90 -15.23 -4.89 13.88
N TRP A 91 -14.30 -4.68 12.97
CA TRP A 91 -14.53 -3.75 11.88
C TRP A 91 -15.50 -4.39 10.88
N ILE A 92 -16.56 -3.64 10.58
CA ILE A 92 -17.64 -4.05 9.66
C ILE A 92 -17.68 -3.18 8.41
N GLU A 93 -17.04 -2.01 8.44
CA GLU A 93 -17.02 -1.09 7.30
C GLU A 93 -15.65 -0.45 7.15
N ILE A 94 -15.17 -0.34 5.91
CA ILE A 94 -14.02 0.48 5.53
C ILE A 94 -14.47 1.45 4.44
N ILE A 95 -14.32 2.74 4.67
CA ILE A 95 -14.53 3.79 3.67
C ILE A 95 -13.17 4.23 3.15
N LYS A 96 -12.98 4.19 1.83
CA LYS A 96 -11.78 4.67 1.14
C LYS A 96 -12.08 6.02 0.49
N THR A 97 -11.33 7.04 0.91
CA THR A 97 -11.41 8.40 0.36
C THR A 97 -10.11 8.70 -0.38
N VAL A 98 -10.19 9.18 -1.62
CA VAL A 98 -9.04 9.60 -2.43
C VAL A 98 -9.14 11.08 -2.68
N ASP A 99 -8.14 11.84 -2.21
CA ASP A 99 -8.08 13.30 -2.32
C ASP A 99 -9.37 14.01 -1.86
N GLY A 100 -9.96 13.49 -0.78
CA GLY A 100 -11.19 14.03 -0.18
C GLY A 100 -12.49 13.48 -0.78
N VAL A 101 -12.43 12.69 -1.85
CA VAL A 101 -13.61 12.09 -2.49
C VAL A 101 -13.78 10.64 -2.03
N GLU A 102 -14.92 10.31 -1.42
CA GLU A 102 -15.27 8.93 -1.08
C GLU A 102 -15.50 8.12 -2.36
N LEU A 103 -14.71 7.06 -2.57
CA LEU A 103 -14.80 6.24 -3.79
C LEU A 103 -15.40 4.86 -3.53
N PHE A 104 -15.08 4.27 -2.38
CA PHE A 104 -15.45 2.89 -2.11
C PHE A 104 -15.78 2.66 -0.65
N LYS A 105 -16.74 1.77 -0.44
CA LYS A 105 -17.16 1.28 0.86
C LYS A 105 -17.12 -0.24 0.84
N TRP A 106 -16.30 -0.82 1.70
CA TRP A 106 -16.28 -2.26 1.94
C TRP A 106 -17.08 -2.58 3.19
N ILE A 107 -18.03 -3.52 3.11
CA ILE A 107 -18.83 -3.96 4.25
C ILE A 107 -18.56 -5.44 4.50
N ARG A 108 -18.50 -5.84 5.77
CA ARG A 108 -18.43 -7.23 6.22
C ARG A 108 -19.63 -7.57 7.06
N GLU A 109 -20.18 -8.75 6.80
CA GLU A 109 -21.14 -9.41 7.68
C GLU A 109 -20.39 -10.41 8.56
N ILE A 110 -20.74 -10.45 9.85
CA ILE A 110 -20.11 -11.33 10.84
C ILE A 110 -21.25 -12.03 11.58
N GLU A 111 -21.24 -13.36 11.53
CA GLU A 111 -22.14 -14.20 12.32
C GLU A 111 -21.52 -14.51 13.67
N TYR A 112 -22.33 -14.43 14.72
CA TYR A 112 -21.95 -14.78 16.08
C TYR A 112 -22.74 -16.02 16.51
N TYR A 113 -22.02 -17.02 17.00
CA TYR A 113 -22.54 -18.29 17.50
C TYR A 113 -22.39 -18.36 19.02
#